data_AF-A0A9D1INZ0-F1
#
_entry.id   AF-A0A9D1INZ0-F1
#
_cell.length_a   1.000
_cell.length_b   1.000
_cell.length_c   1.000
_cell.angle_alpha   90.00
_cell.angle_beta   90.00
_cell.angle_gamma   90.00
#
_symmetry.space_group_name_H-M   'P 1'
#
loop_
_entity.id
_entity.type
_entity.pdbx_description
1 polymer ?
#
loop_
_entity_poly.entity_id
_entity_poly.type
_entity_poly.pdbx_seq_one_letter_code
_entity_poly.pdbx_strand_id
1 'polypeptide(L)'
;MISYKKIFHAFIWLLFFSFLVLYFAQAGGYYEDLNNKKTYLTEEKIKQFEKDVEDGKEIKVENYVVNLKKDYGNNVSSFGLFTSKAFAEGFKWTMNKVFGGINNVVNE
;
A
#
# COMPACT_ATOMS: atom_id res chain seq x y z
N MET A 1 -0.71 2.55 -37.94
CA MET A 1 -1.75 3.08 -37.02
C MET A 1 -2.29 1.92 -36.20
N ILE A 2 -1.95 1.84 -34.91
CA ILE A 2 -2.40 0.75 -34.05
C ILE A 2 -3.89 0.96 -33.74
N SER A 3 -4.71 -0.06 -34.00
CA SER A 3 -6.17 0.02 -33.77
C SER A 3 -6.47 0.04 -32.27
N TYR A 4 -7.29 0.99 -31.81
CA TYR A 4 -7.72 1.12 -30.42
C TYR A 4 -8.31 -0.18 -29.85
N LYS A 5 -9.00 -0.97 -30.68
CA LYS A 5 -9.55 -2.27 -30.28
C LYS A 5 -8.45 -3.25 -29.89
N LYS A 6 -7.30 -3.24 -30.58
CA LYS A 6 -6.16 -4.11 -30.28
C LYS A 6 -5.48 -3.70 -28.98
N ILE A 7 -5.35 -2.40 -28.72
CA ILE A 7 -4.80 -1.87 -27.45
C ILE A 7 -5.71 -2.24 -26.29
N PHE A 8 -7.04 -2.07 -26.45
CA PHE A 8 -8.00 -2.44 -25.43
C PHE A 8 -7.98 -3.94 -25.10
N HIS A 9 -7.94 -4.80 -26.12
CA HIS A 9 -7.82 -6.25 -25.90
C HIS A 9 -6.50 -6.62 -25.24
N ALA A 10 -5.38 -5.98 -25.63
CA ALA A 10 -4.09 -6.20 -24.98
C ALA A 10 -4.11 -5.80 -23.49
N PHE A 11 -4.80 -4.70 -23.16
CA PHE A 11 -4.97 -4.26 -21.77
C PHE A 11 -5.82 -5.24 -20.94
N ILE A 12 -6.92 -5.77 -21.52
CA ILE A 12 -7.74 -6.81 -20.88
C ILE A 12 -6.89 -8.07 -20.61
N TRP A 13 -6.09 -8.51 -21.58
CA TRP A 13 -5.19 -9.65 -21.40
C TRP A 13 -4.13 -9.39 -20.33
N LEU A 14 -3.54 -8.19 -20.30
CA LEU A 14 -2.59 -7.79 -19.25
C LEU A 14 -3.22 -7.91 -17.86
N LEU A 15 -4.45 -7.39 -17.68
CA LEU A 15 -5.16 -7.49 -16.41
C LEU A 15 -5.48 -8.93 -16.04
N PHE A 16 -5.92 -9.75 -17.01
CA PHE A 16 -6.21 -11.16 -16.80
C PHE A 16 -4.96 -11.95 -16.36
N PHE A 17 -3.83 -11.76 -17.03
CA PHE A 17 -2.57 -12.39 -16.63
C PHE A 17 -2.07 -11.89 -15.27
N SER A 18 -2.20 -10.60 -14.98
CA SER A 18 -1.87 -10.06 -13.65
C SER A 18 -2.73 -10.69 -12.56
N PHE A 19 -4.01 -10.92 -12.83
CA PHE A 19 -4.91 -11.61 -11.90
C PHE A 19 -4.48 -13.06 -11.67
N LEU A 20 -4.16 -13.81 -12.73
CA LEU A 20 -3.70 -15.19 -12.59
C LEU A 20 -2.42 -15.29 -11.76
N VAL A 21 -1.43 -14.42 -12.00
CA VAL A 21 -0.18 -14.40 -11.23
C VAL A 21 -0.46 -14.19 -9.75
N LEU A 22 -1.32 -13.22 -9.40
CA LEU A 22 -1.70 -12.97 -8.01
C LEU A 22 -2.48 -14.14 -7.39
N TYR A 23 -3.42 -14.73 -8.14
CA TYR A 23 -4.20 -15.88 -7.70
C TYR A 23 -3.32 -17.09 -7.38
N PHE A 24 -2.36 -17.42 -8.26
CA PHE A 24 -1.42 -18.51 -8.00
C PHE A 24 -0.42 -18.19 -6.89
N ALA A 25 0.03 -16.94 -6.75
CA ALA A 25 0.84 -16.53 -5.61
C ALA A 25 0.09 -16.70 -4.28
N GLN A 26 -1.20 -16.39 -4.26
CA GLN A 26 -2.07 -16.62 -3.11
C GLN A 26 -2.30 -18.12 -2.85
N ALA A 27 -2.70 -18.89 -3.86
CA ALA A 27 -2.98 -20.31 -3.73
C ALA A 27 -1.74 -21.16 -3.40
N GLY A 28 -0.55 -20.72 -3.85
CA GLY A 28 0.72 -21.36 -3.56
C GLY A 28 1.27 -21.07 -2.15
N GLY A 29 0.50 -20.39 -1.29
CA GLY A 29 0.89 -20.13 0.10
C GLY A 29 2.03 -19.12 0.27
N TYR A 30 2.44 -18.39 -0.78
CA TYR A 30 3.50 -17.38 -0.69
C TYR A 30 3.16 -16.29 0.34
N TYR A 31 1.90 -15.87 0.38
CA TYR A 31 1.42 -14.90 1.37
C TYR A 31 1.39 -15.49 2.79
N GLU A 32 1.14 -16.79 2.90
CA GLU A 32 1.09 -17.50 4.17
C GLU A 32 2.51 -17.66 4.75
N ASP A 33 3.50 -17.99 3.91
CA ASP A 33 4.92 -18.06 4.31
C ASP A 33 5.49 -16.70 4.71
N LEU A 34 5.11 -15.62 4.00
CA LEU A 34 5.50 -14.26 4.37
C LEU A 34 4.87 -13.79 5.69
N ASN A 35 3.59 -14.07 5.90
CA ASN A 35 2.93 -13.75 7.17
C ASN A 35 3.49 -14.61 8.32
N ASN A 36 3.73 -15.90 8.10
CA ASN A 36 4.31 -16.79 9.09
C ASN A 36 5.71 -16.34 9.49
N LYS A 37 6.57 -15.92 8.55
CA LYS A 37 7.89 -15.36 8.86
C LYS A 37 7.82 -14.08 9.69
N LYS A 38 6.87 -13.18 9.40
CA LYS A 38 6.63 -11.97 10.22
C LYS A 38 6.18 -12.30 11.63
N THR A 39 5.23 -13.23 11.76
CA THR A 39 4.72 -13.70 13.06
C THR A 39 5.83 -14.39 13.85
N TYR A 40 6.59 -15.28 13.22
CA TYR A 40 7.72 -15.99 13.84
C TYR A 40 8.78 -15.04 14.40
N LEU A 41 9.20 -14.04 13.61
CA LEU A 41 10.15 -13.03 14.07
C LEU A 41 9.63 -12.22 15.26
N THR A 42 8.31 -12.00 15.32
CA THR A 42 7.67 -11.29 16.44
C THR A 42 7.62 -12.18 17.68
N GLU A 43 7.26 -13.46 17.51
CA GLU A 43 7.20 -14.45 18.58
C GLU A 43 8.57 -14.72 19.20
N GLU A 44 9.62 -14.84 18.39
CA GLU A 44 11.00 -14.96 18.90
C GLU A 44 11.40 -13.76 19.75
N LYS A 45 11.05 -12.55 19.34
CA LYS A 45 11.37 -11.32 20.08
C LYS A 45 10.60 -11.21 21.38
N ILE A 46 9.36 -11.69 21.43
CA ILE A 46 8.58 -11.79 22.66
C ILE A 46 9.20 -12.81 23.62
N LYS A 47 9.55 -14.01 23.14
CA LYS A 47 10.21 -15.03 23.96
C LYS A 47 11.55 -14.56 24.52
N GLN A 48 12.32 -13.83 23.70
CA GLN A 48 13.59 -13.26 24.12
C GLN A 48 13.40 -12.20 25.22
N PHE A 49 12.36 -11.37 25.10
CA PHE A 49 11.97 -10.41 26.14
C PHE A 49 11.58 -11.10 27.45
N GLU A 50 10.68 -12.10 27.40
CA GLU A 50 10.22 -12.83 28.58
C GLU A 50 11.39 -13.49 29.34
N LYS A 51 12.32 -14.11 28.60
CA LYS A 51 13.51 -14.73 29.18
C LYS A 51 14.46 -13.72 29.82
N ASP A 52 14.69 -12.58 29.17
CA ASP A 52 15.58 -11.55 29.72
C ASP A 52 14.98 -10.89 30.97
N VAL A 53 13.65 -10.84 31.09
CA VAL A 53 12.95 -10.43 32.33
C VAL A 53 13.14 -11.46 33.44
N GLU A 54 13.00 -12.76 33.13
CA GLU A 54 13.23 -13.85 34.09
C GLU A 54 14.68 -13.89 34.59
N ASP A 55 15.64 -13.67 33.68
CA ASP A 55 17.08 -13.62 33.99
C ASP A 55 17.50 -12.33 34.74
N GLY A 56 16.59 -11.37 34.94
CA GLY A 56 16.87 -10.09 35.61
C GLY A 56 17.81 -9.15 34.84
N LYS A 57 17.88 -9.29 33.50
CA LYS A 57 18.74 -8.45 32.65
C LYS A 57 18.15 -7.05 32.48
N GLU A 58 19.03 -6.09 32.16
CA GLU A 58 18.61 -4.73 31.81
C GLU A 58 17.82 -4.74 30.48
N ILE A 59 16.54 -4.35 30.55
CA ILE A 59 15.63 -4.34 29.40
C ILE A 59 15.77 -3.03 28.63
N LYS A 60 16.18 -3.11 27.36
CA LYS A 60 16.18 -1.99 26.40
C LYS A 60 15.21 -2.29 25.25
N VAL A 61 14.26 -1.39 25.03
CA VAL A 61 13.17 -1.56 24.05
C VAL A 61 13.72 -1.76 22.63
N GLU A 62 14.85 -1.13 22.31
CA GLU A 62 15.48 -1.23 20.99
C GLU A 62 15.90 -2.66 20.60
N ASN A 63 16.11 -3.56 21.59
CA ASN A 63 16.56 -4.94 21.34
C ASN A 63 15.42 -5.86 20.86
N TYR A 64 14.18 -5.48 21.16
CA TYR A 64 12.97 -6.27 20.91
C TYR A 64 12.09 -5.67 19.82
N VAL A 65 12.28 -4.37 19.50
CA VAL A 65 11.57 -3.69 18.43
C VAL A 65 12.46 -3.62 17.19
N VAL A 66 11.98 -4.16 16.06
CA VAL A 66 12.65 -3.99 14.77
C VAL A 66 12.59 -2.50 14.42
N ASN A 67 13.74 -1.84 14.30
CA ASN A 67 13.82 -0.42 13.94
C ASN A 67 13.17 -0.19 12.56
N LEU A 68 11.95 0.33 12.57
CA LEU A 68 11.10 0.56 11.39
C LEU A 68 11.37 1.90 10.68
N LYS A 69 12.45 2.63 11.03
CA LYS A 69 12.90 3.79 10.25
C LYS A 69 13.51 3.33 8.92
N LYS A 70 12.67 2.81 8.04
CA LYS A 70 13.00 2.51 6.65
C LYS A 70 12.42 3.62 5.80
N ASP A 71 13.28 4.31 5.06
CA ASP A 71 12.83 5.23 4.04
C ASP A 71 12.21 4.41 2.89
N TYR A 72 10.91 4.59 2.67
CA TYR A 72 10.17 3.97 1.57
C TYR A 72 10.10 4.87 0.33
N GLY A 73 10.82 5.99 0.35
CA GLY A 73 10.99 6.91 -0.77
C GLY A 73 11.62 6.22 -1.98
N ASN A 74 10.86 6.15 -3.06
CA ASN A 74 11.28 5.67 -4.37
C ASN A 74 10.45 6.32 -5.49
N ASN A 75 10.81 6.06 -6.74
CA ASN A 75 10.13 6.63 -7.90
C ASN A 75 8.64 6.27 -7.99
N VAL A 76 8.22 5.12 -7.43
CA VAL A 76 6.81 4.72 -7.37
C VAL A 76 6.06 5.57 -6.33
N SER A 77 6.67 5.81 -5.17
CA SER A 77 6.08 6.66 -4.13
C SER A 77 6.00 8.12 -4.56
N SER A 78 6.99 8.65 -5.28
CA SER A 78 6.92 10.02 -5.83
C SER A 78 5.85 10.14 -6.92
N PHE A 79 5.71 9.12 -7.77
CA PHE A 79 4.62 9.03 -8.72
C PHE A 79 3.24 8.97 -8.04
N GLY A 80 3.10 8.17 -6.98
CA GLY A 80 1.89 8.11 -6.16
C GLY A 80 1.53 9.45 -5.50
N LEU A 81 2.54 10.18 -5.00
CA LEU A 81 2.35 11.52 -4.47
C LEU A 81 1.90 12.51 -5.55
N PHE A 82 2.48 12.43 -6.74
CA PHE A 82 2.08 13.26 -7.87
C PHE A 82 0.64 12.98 -8.31
N THR A 83 0.26 11.71 -8.48
CA THR A 83 -1.10 11.32 -8.88
C THR A 83 -2.13 11.71 -7.82
N SER A 84 -1.80 11.54 -6.54
CA SER A 84 -2.67 11.97 -5.44
C SER A 84 -2.89 13.48 -5.45
N LYS A 85 -1.86 14.29 -5.71
CA LYS A 85 -1.98 15.76 -5.81
C LYS A 85 -2.84 16.15 -7.01
N ALA A 86 -2.59 15.57 -8.18
CA ALA A 86 -3.38 15.83 -9.38
C ALA A 86 -4.86 15.47 -9.19
N PHE A 87 -5.14 14.35 -8.55
CA PHE A 87 -6.51 13.94 -8.20
C PHE A 87 -7.16 14.92 -7.22
N ALA A 88 -6.45 15.32 -6.16
CA ALA A 88 -6.96 16.27 -5.17
C ALA A 88 -7.30 17.63 -5.78
N GLU A 89 -6.46 18.13 -6.70
CA GLU A 89 -6.72 19.37 -7.44
C GLU A 89 -7.95 19.25 -8.36
N GLY A 90 -8.05 18.15 -9.11
CA GLY A 90 -9.21 17.88 -9.97
C GLY A 90 -10.51 17.77 -9.17
N PHE A 91 -10.45 17.11 -8.01
CA PHE A 91 -11.58 17.02 -7.08
C PHE A 91 -11.97 18.40 -6.56
N LYS A 92 -11.01 19.20 -6.09
CA LYS A 92 -11.26 20.55 -5.58
C LYS A 92 -11.87 21.47 -6.64
N TRP A 93 -11.38 21.42 -7.87
CA TRP A 93 -11.95 22.16 -8.99
C TRP A 93 -13.39 21.72 -9.28
N THR A 94 -13.65 20.42 -9.27
CA THR A 94 -15.00 19.86 -9.48
C THR A 94 -15.96 20.33 -8.40
N MET A 95 -15.57 20.24 -7.13
CA MET A 95 -16.38 20.70 -6.00
C MET A 95 -16.64 22.22 -6.08
N ASN A 96 -15.62 23.01 -6.40
CA ASN A 96 -15.78 24.46 -6.57
C ASN A 96 -16.76 24.79 -7.71
N LYS A 97 -16.76 24.04 -8.81
CA LYS A 97 -17.73 24.21 -9.89
C LYS A 97 -19.15 23.83 -9.46
N VAL A 98 -19.31 22.71 -8.77
CA VAL A 98 -20.62 22.27 -8.27
C VAL A 98 -21.19 23.28 -7.28
N PHE A 99 -20.42 23.67 -6.26
CA PHE A 99 -20.88 24.65 -5.27
C PHE A 99 -21.05 26.05 -5.85
N GLY A 100 -20.17 26.48 -6.76
CA GLY A 100 -20.31 27.76 -7.46
C GLY A 100 -21.57 27.82 -8.33
N GLY A 101 -21.88 26.73 -9.04
CA GLY A 101 -23.12 26.62 -9.81
C GLY A 101 -24.37 26.65 -8.93
N ILE A 102 -24.35 25.94 -7.80
CA ILE A 102 -25.45 25.98 -6.83
C ILE A 102 -25.63 27.39 -6.25
N ASN A 103 -24.56 28.07 -5.84
CA ASN A 103 -24.64 29.43 -5.31
C ASN A 103 -25.21 30.43 -6.32
N ASN A 104 -24.89 30.28 -7.61
CA ASN A 104 -25.43 31.16 -8.64
C ASN A 104 -26.93 30.93 -8.86
N VAL A 105 -27.42 29.68 -8.77
CA VAL A 105 -28.85 29.34 -8.92
C VAL A 105 -29.67 29.70 -7.68
N VAL A 106 -29.07 29.67 -6.48
CA VAL A 106 -29.75 30.00 -5.22
C VAL A 106 -29.81 31.51 -4.95
N ASN A 107 -28.84 32.27 -5.46
CA ASN A 107 -28.79 33.73 -5.31
C ASN A 107 -29.37 34.49 -6.53
N GLU A 108 -30.01 33.79 -7.47
CA GLU A 108 -30.83 34.33 -8.56
C GLU A 108 -32.32 34.22 -8.19
#